data_AF-A0A7W1AEK5-F1
#
_entry.id   AF-A0A7W1AEK5-F1
#
_cell.length_a   1.000
_cell.length_b   1.000
_cell.length_c   1.000
_cell.angle_alpha   90.00
_cell.angle_beta   90.00
_cell.angle_gamma   90.00
#
_symmetry.space_group_name_H-M   'P 1'
#
loop_
_entity.id
_entity.type
_entity.pdbx_description
1 polymer ?
#
loop_
_entity_poly.entity_id
_entity_poly.type
_entity_poly.pdbx_seq_one_letter_code
_entity_poly.pdbx_strand_id
1 'polypeptide(L)'
;MHRSVTMLGALLWLPAALHSQTLAQRVASLGDGTLRLSFAARAGVCGNGGNGITLVSDDERGADGRGEWENDCAPGPVRVSLRVRGGRVADAHVYVGGRWRSPQSGTADLGTVPARQAATELLALAEGGRGDAEALVTAATLADSVVVWPMLLRLARRPDLPLDTRRQAVFWLGQAAGEAATRGLDSLAGDRSGELELRKHAVFALSQRPPDEGVPALVRIARANPHAELRKTALFWLGQSEDPRALALFEEILR
;
A
#
# COMPACT_ATOMS: atom_id res chain seq x y z
N MET A 1 27.16 -71.34 15.09
CA MET A 1 26.76 -70.27 16.04
C MET A 1 26.97 -68.93 15.36
N HIS A 2 25.91 -68.39 14.75
CA HIS A 2 25.88 -67.09 14.07
C HIS A 2 25.32 -66.03 15.01
N ARG A 3 26.01 -64.88 15.18
CA ARG A 3 25.43 -63.56 15.50
C ARG A 3 26.41 -62.48 15.02
N SER A 4 26.24 -61.92 13.83
CA SER A 4 25.36 -60.78 13.48
C SER A 4 25.95 -59.43 13.88
N VAL A 5 26.65 -58.82 12.92
CA VAL A 5 27.09 -57.41 12.91
C VAL A 5 25.85 -56.53 12.85
N THR A 6 25.67 -55.63 13.81
CA THR A 6 24.59 -54.64 13.80
C THR A 6 25.16 -53.30 13.34
N MET A 7 24.90 -52.94 12.08
CA MET A 7 25.15 -51.59 11.56
C MET A 7 24.16 -50.61 12.21
N LEU A 8 24.68 -49.62 12.95
CA LEU A 8 23.91 -48.44 13.34
C LEU A 8 23.69 -47.57 12.10
N GLY A 9 22.45 -47.53 11.61
CA GLY A 9 22.02 -46.56 10.59
C GLY A 9 21.91 -45.17 11.19
N ALA A 10 22.73 -44.24 10.72
CA ALA A 10 22.56 -42.82 10.97
C ALA A 10 21.37 -42.31 10.14
N LEU A 11 20.20 -42.15 10.76
CA LEU A 11 19.10 -41.37 10.19
C LEU A 11 19.52 -39.90 10.19
N LEU A 12 20.01 -39.41 9.05
CA LEU A 12 20.13 -37.98 8.76
C LEU A 12 18.72 -37.41 8.58
N TRP A 13 18.18 -36.84 9.66
CA TRP A 13 17.05 -35.92 9.58
C TRP A 13 17.52 -34.64 8.87
N LEU A 14 17.20 -34.49 7.59
CA LEU A 14 17.28 -33.18 6.94
C LEU A 14 16.19 -32.27 7.53
N PRO A 15 16.53 -31.05 7.98
CA PRO A 15 15.64 -30.23 8.77
C PRO A 15 14.53 -29.61 7.92
N ALA A 16 13.34 -29.53 8.51
CA ALA A 16 12.16 -28.82 8.01
C ALA A 16 12.35 -27.29 7.99
N ALA A 17 13.34 -26.78 7.24
CA ALA A 17 13.68 -25.35 7.17
C ALA A 17 12.98 -24.57 6.03
N LEU A 18 11.95 -25.15 5.39
CA LEU A 18 11.27 -24.52 4.24
C LEU A 18 10.22 -23.44 4.61
N HIS A 19 9.96 -23.21 5.90
CA HIS A 19 8.93 -22.25 6.35
C HIS A 19 9.44 -20.86 6.73
N SER A 20 10.74 -20.56 6.63
CA SER A 20 11.30 -19.24 7.02
C SER A 20 11.66 -18.30 5.86
N GLN A 21 11.50 -18.75 4.60
CA GLN A 21 11.88 -17.90 3.47
C GLN A 21 10.89 -16.76 3.24
N THR A 22 11.40 -15.54 3.24
CA THR A 22 10.64 -14.32 2.90
C THR A 22 10.23 -14.32 1.44
N LEU A 23 9.20 -13.55 1.08
CA LEU A 23 8.78 -13.36 -0.32
C LEU A 23 9.94 -12.89 -1.21
N ALA A 24 10.81 -12.01 -0.70
CA ALA A 24 12.00 -11.56 -1.43
C ALA A 24 12.97 -12.71 -1.72
N GLN A 25 13.21 -13.60 -0.76
CA GLN A 25 14.06 -14.78 -0.96
C GLN A 25 13.44 -15.75 -1.98
N ARG A 26 12.10 -15.95 -1.92
CA ARG A 26 11.37 -16.80 -2.88
C ARG A 26 11.42 -16.23 -4.29
N VAL A 27 11.21 -14.92 -4.45
CA VAL A 27 11.34 -14.20 -5.72
C VAL A 27 12.75 -14.37 -6.27
N ALA A 28 13.79 -14.20 -5.45
CA ALA A 28 15.17 -14.37 -5.87
C ALA A 28 15.48 -15.81 -6.33
N SER A 29 14.94 -16.82 -5.65
CA SER A 29 15.17 -18.24 -5.99
C SER A 29 14.40 -18.74 -7.21
N LEU A 30 13.32 -18.08 -7.61
CA LEU A 30 12.44 -18.55 -8.68
C LEU A 30 13.10 -18.45 -10.07
N GLY A 31 14.05 -17.52 -10.26
CA GLY A 31 14.62 -17.24 -11.58
C GLY A 31 13.62 -16.51 -12.47
N ASP A 32 13.02 -17.23 -13.42
CA ASP A 32 11.98 -16.72 -14.32
C ASP A 32 10.67 -17.49 -14.09
N GLY A 33 9.56 -16.79 -13.92
CA GLY A 33 8.27 -17.43 -13.69
C GLY A 33 7.21 -16.49 -13.14
N THR A 34 6.16 -17.07 -12.56
CA THR A 34 5.12 -16.32 -11.85
C THR A 34 5.02 -16.83 -10.42
N LEU A 35 5.04 -15.93 -9.45
CA LEU A 35 4.74 -16.23 -8.05
C LEU A 35 3.36 -15.68 -7.72
N ARG A 36 2.47 -16.50 -7.15
CA ARG A 36 1.13 -16.07 -6.72
C ARG A 36 0.94 -16.28 -5.23
N LEU A 37 0.18 -15.40 -4.60
CA LEU A 37 -0.23 -15.50 -3.21
C LEU A 37 -1.60 -14.86 -3.00
N SER A 38 -2.26 -15.22 -1.90
CA SER A 38 -3.51 -14.61 -1.46
C SER A 38 -3.47 -14.29 0.03
N PHE A 39 -4.23 -13.29 0.47
CA PHE A 39 -4.36 -12.93 1.88
C PHE A 39 -5.70 -12.24 2.16
N ALA A 40 -6.10 -12.19 3.43
CA ALA A 40 -7.34 -11.54 3.84
C ALA A 40 -7.29 -10.03 3.55
N ALA A 41 -8.36 -9.51 2.93
CA ALA A 41 -8.54 -8.09 2.69
C ALA A 41 -9.15 -7.39 3.91
N ARG A 42 -8.76 -6.15 4.18
CA ARG A 42 -9.36 -5.33 5.26
C ARG A 42 -10.83 -5.03 4.97
N ALA A 43 -11.57 -4.71 6.03
CA ALA A 43 -12.96 -4.26 5.91
C ALA A 43 -13.11 -3.07 4.92
N GLY A 44 -14.19 -3.09 4.12
CA GLY A 44 -14.44 -2.08 3.09
C GLY A 44 -13.74 -2.33 1.76
N VAL A 45 -12.89 -3.36 1.63
CA VAL A 45 -12.30 -3.74 0.34
C VAL A 45 -13.19 -4.76 -0.35
N CYS A 46 -13.62 -4.45 -1.58
CA CYS A 46 -14.30 -5.39 -2.45
C CYS A 46 -13.86 -5.20 -3.91
N GLY A 47 -14.18 -6.15 -4.76
CA GLY A 47 -13.84 -6.08 -6.17
C GLY A 47 -14.58 -7.11 -7.01
N ASN A 48 -14.42 -7.02 -8.33
CA ASN A 48 -15.11 -7.89 -9.30
C ASN A 48 -14.30 -9.15 -9.67
N GLY A 49 -13.18 -9.42 -8.98
CA GLY A 49 -12.28 -10.54 -9.28
C GLY A 49 -11.40 -10.37 -10.52
N GLY A 50 -11.42 -9.20 -11.17
CA GLY A 50 -10.66 -8.89 -12.39
C GLY A 50 -9.96 -7.54 -12.32
N ASN A 51 -10.55 -6.53 -12.93
CA ASN A 51 -9.92 -5.21 -13.15
C ASN A 51 -10.46 -4.09 -12.23
N GLY A 52 -11.43 -4.39 -11.37
CA GLY A 52 -12.03 -3.41 -10.47
C GLY A 52 -11.76 -3.74 -9.01
N ILE A 53 -11.10 -2.81 -8.30
CA ILE A 53 -10.97 -2.83 -6.83
C ILE A 53 -11.59 -1.53 -6.32
N THR A 54 -12.52 -1.65 -5.37
CA THR A 54 -13.21 -0.52 -4.76
C THR A 54 -12.91 -0.50 -3.26
N LEU A 55 -12.63 0.70 -2.74
CA LEU A 55 -12.53 0.97 -1.32
C LEU A 55 -13.82 1.66 -0.88
N VAL A 56 -14.69 0.93 -0.22
CA VAL A 56 -15.97 1.43 0.26
C VAL A 56 -15.77 2.09 1.62
N SER A 57 -16.15 3.35 1.72
CA SER A 57 -16.15 4.09 2.99
C SER A 57 -17.31 3.65 3.89
N ASP A 58 -17.24 3.96 5.20
CA ASP A 58 -18.32 3.60 6.14
C ASP A 58 -19.66 4.27 5.75
N ASP A 59 -19.63 5.45 5.12
CA ASP A 59 -20.81 6.17 4.63
C ASP A 59 -21.49 5.49 3.44
N GLU A 60 -20.72 4.74 2.63
CA GLU A 60 -21.23 4.00 1.47
C GLU A 60 -21.70 2.59 1.82
N ARG A 61 -21.38 2.07 3.02
CA ARG A 61 -21.90 0.77 3.50
C ARG A 61 -23.41 0.75 3.68
N GLY A 62 -24.07 1.92 3.70
CA GLY A 62 -25.52 2.08 3.77
C GLY A 62 -26.19 2.51 2.46
N ALA A 63 -25.46 2.48 1.34
CA ALA A 63 -26.01 2.72 0.00
C ALA A 63 -26.49 1.42 -0.67
N ASP A 64 -26.57 0.32 0.07
CA ASP A 64 -27.09 -0.98 -0.38
C ASP A 64 -28.63 -0.95 -0.42
N GLY A 65 -29.18 -0.33 -1.47
CA GLY A 65 -30.58 -0.55 -1.86
C GLY A 65 -31.38 0.66 -2.30
N ARG A 66 -30.74 1.83 -2.48
CA ARG A 66 -31.41 3.04 -3.02
C ARG A 66 -30.96 3.45 -4.43
N GLY A 67 -30.14 2.64 -5.08
CA GLY A 67 -29.72 2.83 -6.47
C GLY A 67 -30.40 1.84 -7.41
N GLU A 68 -30.63 2.25 -8.67
CA GLU A 68 -31.19 1.39 -9.73
C GLU A 68 -30.21 0.32 -10.24
N TRP A 69 -28.96 0.32 -9.76
CA TRP A 69 -27.85 -0.48 -10.28
C TRP A 69 -27.25 -1.39 -9.21
N GLU A 70 -27.04 -2.66 -9.56
CA GLU A 70 -26.37 -3.66 -8.70
C GLU A 70 -24.85 -3.61 -8.92
N ASN A 71 -24.08 -3.44 -7.85
CA ASN A 71 -22.62 -3.36 -7.92
C ASN A 71 -21.99 -4.76 -7.78
N ASP A 72 -21.12 -5.15 -8.71
CA ASP A 72 -20.34 -6.40 -8.69
C ASP A 72 -19.23 -6.43 -7.62
N CYS A 73 -19.29 -5.54 -6.62
CA CYS A 73 -18.29 -5.40 -5.57
C CYS A 73 -18.44 -6.51 -4.53
N ALA A 74 -17.80 -7.64 -4.78
CA ALA A 74 -17.79 -8.76 -3.84
C ALA A 74 -16.60 -8.65 -2.87
N PRO A 75 -16.82 -8.75 -1.55
CA PRO A 75 -15.74 -8.98 -0.60
C PRO A 75 -15.01 -10.27 -0.93
N GLY A 76 -13.69 -10.30 -0.71
CA GLY A 76 -12.90 -11.49 -0.96
C GLY A 76 -11.44 -11.29 -0.61
N PRO A 77 -10.63 -12.35 -0.64
CA PRO A 77 -9.21 -12.22 -0.36
C PRO A 77 -8.55 -11.39 -1.47
N VAL A 78 -7.53 -10.64 -1.08
CA VAL A 78 -6.60 -10.04 -2.03
C VAL A 78 -5.76 -11.16 -2.63
N ARG A 79 -5.55 -11.08 -3.93
CA ARG A 79 -4.79 -12.02 -4.74
C ARG A 79 -3.72 -11.24 -5.47
N VAL A 80 -2.48 -11.67 -5.34
CA VAL A 80 -1.32 -11.01 -5.95
C VAL A 80 -0.61 -12.00 -6.87
N SER A 81 -0.34 -11.57 -8.09
CA SER A 81 0.46 -12.31 -9.06
C SER A 81 1.70 -11.48 -9.41
N LEU A 82 2.88 -12.01 -9.11
CA LEU A 82 4.17 -11.38 -9.37
C LEU A 82 4.82 -12.10 -10.55
N ARG A 83 5.02 -11.42 -11.68
CA ARG A 83 5.87 -11.93 -12.75
C ARG A 83 7.31 -11.69 -12.36
N VAL A 84 8.10 -12.75 -12.28
CA VAL A 84 9.50 -12.72 -11.87
C VAL A 84 10.39 -12.94 -13.10
N ARG A 85 11.41 -12.11 -13.25
CA ARG A 85 12.48 -12.24 -14.26
C ARG A 85 13.84 -12.03 -13.62
N GLY A 86 14.76 -12.96 -13.82
CA GLY A 86 16.11 -12.92 -13.26
C GLY A 86 16.13 -12.76 -11.74
N GLY A 87 15.19 -13.42 -11.05
CA GLY A 87 15.05 -13.35 -9.60
C GLY A 87 14.53 -12.01 -9.07
N ARG A 88 13.83 -11.23 -9.90
CA ARG A 88 13.26 -9.92 -9.53
C ARG A 88 11.83 -9.79 -10.02
N VAL A 89 11.00 -9.05 -9.28
CA VAL A 89 9.67 -8.68 -9.75
C VAL A 89 9.81 -7.77 -10.96
N ALA A 90 9.27 -8.21 -12.09
CA ALA A 90 9.20 -7.44 -13.32
C ALA A 90 7.85 -6.71 -13.47
N ASP A 91 6.79 -7.31 -12.93
CA ASP A 91 5.41 -6.84 -13.06
C ASP A 91 4.56 -7.49 -11.94
N ALA A 92 3.55 -6.79 -11.44
CA ALA A 92 2.70 -7.27 -10.36
C ALA A 92 1.23 -6.94 -10.65
N HIS A 93 0.33 -7.87 -10.34
CA HIS A 93 -1.10 -7.67 -10.54
C HIS A 93 -1.83 -7.96 -9.23
N VAL A 94 -2.79 -7.10 -8.90
CA VAL A 94 -3.59 -7.17 -7.67
C VAL A 94 -5.04 -7.41 -8.06
N TYR A 95 -5.68 -8.35 -7.38
CA TYR A 95 -7.09 -8.70 -7.56
C TYR A 95 -7.76 -8.79 -6.19
N VAL A 96 -9.07 -8.54 -6.13
CA VAL A 96 -9.90 -8.79 -4.94
C VAL A 96 -11.06 -9.68 -5.35
N GLY A 97 -11.24 -10.79 -4.66
CA GLY A 97 -12.25 -11.79 -5.05
C GLY A 97 -11.82 -12.62 -6.28
N GLY A 98 -12.78 -13.30 -6.90
CA GLY A 98 -12.51 -14.24 -8.01
C GLY A 98 -11.76 -15.51 -7.57
N ARG A 99 -11.16 -16.21 -8.54
CA ARG A 99 -10.36 -17.43 -8.31
C ARG A 99 -9.20 -17.54 -9.29
N TRP A 100 -8.11 -18.18 -8.87
CA TRP A 100 -7.03 -18.51 -9.77
C TRP A 100 -7.51 -19.49 -10.84
N ARG A 101 -7.07 -19.28 -12.09
CA ARG A 101 -7.14 -20.32 -13.12
C ARG A 101 -6.10 -21.39 -12.81
N SER A 102 -6.28 -22.59 -13.37
CA SER A 102 -5.33 -23.68 -13.24
C SER A 102 -3.89 -23.20 -13.50
N PRO A 103 -2.91 -23.61 -12.67
CA PRO A 103 -1.55 -23.11 -12.78
C PRO A 103 -1.00 -23.33 -14.20
N GLN A 104 -0.39 -22.28 -14.76
CA GLN A 104 0.42 -22.43 -15.97
C GLN A 104 1.80 -22.96 -15.59
N SER A 105 2.52 -23.59 -16.51
CA SER A 105 3.91 -23.99 -16.30
C SER A 105 4.75 -22.79 -15.81
N GLY A 106 5.62 -23.01 -14.82
CA GLY A 106 6.42 -21.95 -14.20
C GLY A 106 5.67 -21.06 -13.20
N THR A 107 4.49 -21.48 -12.72
CA THR A 107 3.78 -20.79 -11.63
C THR A 107 4.10 -21.44 -10.28
N ALA A 108 4.68 -20.68 -9.36
CA ALA A 108 4.80 -21.03 -7.95
C ALA A 108 3.64 -20.38 -7.16
N ASP A 109 2.75 -21.19 -6.61
CA ASP A 109 1.63 -20.72 -5.78
C ASP A 109 1.97 -20.89 -4.30
N LEU A 110 2.00 -19.78 -3.57
CA LEU A 110 2.23 -19.76 -2.12
C LEU A 110 0.95 -20.01 -1.32
N GLY A 111 -0.20 -20.09 -1.99
CA GLY A 111 -1.51 -20.25 -1.37
C GLY A 111 -1.93 -19.01 -0.58
N THR A 112 -2.62 -19.24 0.54
CA THR A 112 -3.04 -18.18 1.44
C THR A 112 -2.00 -17.95 2.52
N VAL A 113 -1.55 -16.70 2.65
CA VAL A 113 -0.56 -16.27 3.65
C VAL A 113 -1.20 -15.29 4.64
N PRO A 114 -0.63 -15.13 5.85
CA PRO A 114 -1.11 -14.12 6.81
C PRO A 114 -1.06 -12.70 6.23
N ALA A 115 -2.13 -11.93 6.36
CA ALA A 115 -2.25 -10.58 5.78
C ALA A 115 -1.14 -9.63 6.26
N ARG A 116 -0.79 -9.67 7.55
CA ARG A 116 0.34 -8.91 8.12
C ARG A 116 1.68 -9.27 7.47
N GLN A 117 1.92 -10.56 7.25
CA GLN A 117 3.14 -11.03 6.60
C GLN A 117 3.17 -10.54 5.15
N ALA A 118 2.08 -10.73 4.41
CA ALA A 118 1.97 -10.26 3.03
C ALA A 118 2.24 -8.76 2.91
N ALA A 119 1.57 -7.92 3.71
CA ALA A 119 1.77 -6.48 3.68
C ALA A 119 3.22 -6.09 3.95
N THR A 120 3.84 -6.71 4.96
CA THR A 120 5.22 -6.42 5.34
C THR A 120 6.19 -6.78 4.22
N GLU A 121 6.05 -7.97 3.65
CA GLU A 121 6.95 -8.49 2.63
C GLU A 121 6.74 -7.84 1.25
N LEU A 122 5.51 -7.45 0.90
CA LEU A 122 5.21 -6.70 -0.32
C LEU A 122 5.81 -5.28 -0.26
N LEU A 123 5.70 -4.61 0.89
CA LEU A 123 6.35 -3.31 1.09
C LEU A 123 7.88 -3.42 1.06
N ALA A 124 8.45 -4.50 1.61
CA ALA A 124 9.89 -4.76 1.52
C ALA A 124 10.35 -5.02 0.07
N LEU A 125 9.52 -5.66 -0.77
CA LEU A 125 9.78 -5.76 -2.21
C LEU A 125 9.73 -4.39 -2.90
N ALA A 126 8.75 -3.54 -2.57
CA ALA A 126 8.63 -2.20 -3.12
C ALA A 126 9.84 -1.30 -2.74
N GLU A 127 10.42 -1.50 -1.55
CA GLU A 127 11.65 -0.83 -1.11
C GLU A 127 12.87 -1.15 -1.98
N GLY A 128 12.87 -2.29 -2.67
CA GLY A 128 13.93 -2.65 -3.62
C GLY A 128 14.00 -1.75 -4.85
N GLY A 129 13.02 -0.86 -5.06
CA GLY A 129 13.02 0.18 -6.10
C GLY A 129 13.00 -0.35 -7.54
N ARG A 130 12.57 -1.60 -7.74
CA ARG A 130 12.57 -2.29 -9.04
C ARG A 130 11.28 -3.07 -9.22
N GLY A 131 10.76 -3.09 -10.45
CA GLY A 131 9.49 -3.73 -10.77
C GLY A 131 8.29 -2.80 -10.51
N ASP A 132 7.11 -3.40 -10.38
CA ASP A 132 5.85 -2.70 -10.17
C ASP A 132 5.62 -2.39 -8.68
N ALA A 133 6.34 -1.38 -8.18
CA ALA A 133 6.22 -0.93 -6.79
C ALA A 133 4.83 -0.36 -6.49
N GLU A 134 4.13 0.17 -7.49
CA GLU A 134 2.78 0.70 -7.34
C GLU A 134 1.81 -0.40 -6.91
N ALA A 135 1.75 -1.48 -7.69
CA ALA A 135 0.91 -2.64 -7.39
C ALA A 135 1.30 -3.31 -6.05
N LEU A 136 2.60 -3.36 -5.72
CA LEU A 136 3.06 -3.91 -4.43
C LEU A 136 2.58 -3.08 -3.24
N VAL A 137 2.71 -1.75 -3.31
CA VAL A 137 2.22 -0.85 -2.26
C VAL A 137 0.70 -0.93 -2.15
N THR A 138 -0.01 -0.94 -3.28
CA THR A 138 -1.47 -1.13 -3.33
C THR A 138 -1.90 -2.44 -2.72
N ALA A 139 -1.29 -3.57 -3.07
CA ALA A 139 -1.63 -4.85 -2.46
C ALA A 139 -1.45 -4.83 -0.93
N ALA A 140 -0.35 -4.25 -0.45
CA ALA A 140 -0.06 -4.17 0.97
C ALA A 140 -1.09 -3.33 1.75
N THR A 141 -1.64 -2.26 1.16
CA THR A 141 -2.60 -1.37 1.82
C THR A 141 -4.00 -1.99 1.96
N LEU A 142 -4.31 -2.99 1.13
CA LEU A 142 -5.56 -3.75 1.18
C LEU A 142 -5.55 -4.86 2.25
N ALA A 143 -4.40 -5.15 2.86
CA ALA A 143 -4.26 -6.25 3.82
C ALA A 143 -5.04 -6.01 5.13
N ASP A 144 -5.71 -7.05 5.62
CA ASP A 144 -6.44 -7.00 6.88
C ASP A 144 -5.54 -6.86 8.11
N SER A 145 -6.03 -6.14 9.12
CA SER A 145 -5.43 -6.06 10.45
C SER A 145 -3.97 -5.55 10.48
N VAL A 146 -3.60 -4.67 9.54
CA VAL A 146 -2.27 -4.03 9.45
C VAL A 146 -2.37 -2.51 9.50
N VAL A 147 -1.60 -1.90 10.40
CA VAL A 147 -1.38 -0.45 10.42
C VAL A 147 -0.19 -0.13 9.50
N VAL A 148 -0.46 0.13 8.23
CA VAL A 148 0.59 0.30 7.19
C VAL A 148 1.19 1.70 7.11
N TRP A 149 0.55 2.73 7.67
CA TRP A 149 0.98 4.12 7.51
C TRP A 149 2.44 4.40 7.93
N PRO A 150 3.02 3.80 9.00
CA PRO A 150 4.42 4.08 9.36
C PRO A 150 5.39 3.63 8.25
N MET A 151 5.06 2.52 7.59
CA MET A 151 5.86 1.98 6.50
C MET A 151 5.71 2.82 5.23
N LEU A 152 4.50 3.28 4.92
CA LEU A 152 4.26 4.19 3.80
C LEU A 152 5.00 5.53 4.00
N LEU A 153 5.01 6.06 5.23
CA LEU A 153 5.76 7.29 5.54
C LEU A 153 7.27 7.08 5.38
N ARG A 154 7.78 5.93 5.80
CA ARG A 154 9.19 5.56 5.58
C ARG A 154 9.52 5.47 4.09
N LEU A 155 8.67 4.83 3.28
CA LEU A 155 8.82 4.76 1.82
C LEU A 155 8.86 6.15 1.19
N ALA A 156 7.89 7.01 1.52
CA ALA A 156 7.82 8.37 0.98
C ALA A 156 9.09 9.19 1.25
N ARG A 157 9.72 8.98 2.42
CA ARG A 157 10.94 9.72 2.83
C ARG A 157 12.24 9.18 2.24
N ARG A 158 12.27 8.02 1.58
CA ARG A 158 13.50 7.43 1.03
C ARG A 158 13.90 8.13 -0.28
N PRO A 159 14.98 8.93 -0.31
CA PRO A 159 15.37 9.66 -1.53
C PRO A 159 15.95 8.74 -2.61
N ASP A 160 16.36 7.53 -2.27
CA ASP A 160 16.90 6.53 -3.19
C ASP A 160 15.81 5.71 -3.92
N LEU A 161 14.53 5.93 -3.58
CA LEU A 161 13.40 5.32 -4.29
C LEU A 161 12.92 6.18 -5.46
N PRO A 162 12.41 5.56 -6.54
CA PRO A 162 11.75 6.29 -7.62
C PRO A 162 10.64 7.21 -7.10
N LEU A 163 10.51 8.39 -7.71
CA LEU A 163 9.51 9.38 -7.31
C LEU A 163 8.09 8.81 -7.33
N ASP A 164 7.75 7.99 -8.33
CA ASP A 164 6.42 7.40 -8.46
C ASP A 164 6.10 6.43 -7.32
N THR A 165 7.07 5.62 -6.87
CA THR A 165 6.92 4.78 -5.68
C THR A 165 6.63 5.62 -4.43
N ARG A 166 7.35 6.74 -4.28
CA ARG A 166 7.18 7.66 -3.15
C ARG A 166 5.82 8.36 -3.21
N ARG A 167 5.38 8.78 -4.40
CA ARG A 167 4.04 9.35 -4.64
C ARG A 167 2.94 8.36 -4.31
N GLN A 168 3.09 7.09 -4.70
CA GLN A 168 2.12 6.05 -4.36
C GLN A 168 2.00 5.84 -2.86
N ALA A 169 3.13 5.88 -2.13
CA ALA A 169 3.11 5.82 -0.68
C ALA A 169 2.38 7.03 -0.06
N VAL A 170 2.58 8.24 -0.60
CA VAL A 170 1.86 9.46 -0.17
C VAL A 170 0.36 9.39 -0.47
N PHE A 171 -0.02 8.88 -1.65
CA PHE A 171 -1.41 8.66 -2.00
C PHE A 171 -2.09 7.75 -0.98
N TRP A 172 -1.49 6.59 -0.69
CA TRP A 172 -2.04 5.63 0.27
C TRP A 172 -1.99 6.13 1.73
N LEU A 173 -1.06 7.01 2.08
CA LEU A 173 -1.10 7.74 3.35
C LEU A 173 -2.32 8.67 3.43
N GLY A 174 -2.65 9.36 2.33
CA GLY A 174 -3.88 10.16 2.22
C GLY A 174 -5.14 9.33 2.40
N GLN A 175 -5.14 8.08 1.94
CA GLN A 175 -6.25 7.13 2.12
C GLN A 175 -6.24 6.41 3.49
N ALA A 176 -5.15 6.47 4.24
CA ALA A 176 -5.05 5.80 5.54
C ALA A 176 -5.85 6.58 6.59
N ALA A 177 -6.66 5.89 7.40
CA ALA A 177 -7.44 6.55 8.44
C ALA A 177 -6.57 7.00 9.63
N GLY A 178 -6.94 8.12 10.23
CA GLY A 178 -6.49 8.55 11.55
C GLY A 178 -5.46 9.69 11.58
N GLU A 179 -5.53 10.44 12.66
CA GLU A 179 -4.71 11.63 12.94
C GLU A 179 -3.19 11.39 12.78
N ALA A 180 -2.70 10.18 13.10
CA ALA A 180 -1.28 9.86 12.97
C ALA A 180 -0.79 9.88 11.51
N ALA A 181 -1.60 9.39 10.56
CA ALA A 181 -1.28 9.45 9.14
C ALA A 181 -1.30 10.90 8.64
N THR A 182 -2.30 11.68 9.07
CA THR A 182 -2.41 13.12 8.77
C THR A 182 -1.20 13.91 9.29
N ARG A 183 -0.75 13.67 10.53
CA ARG A 183 0.49 14.28 11.05
C ARG A 183 1.72 13.86 10.26
N GLY A 184 1.77 12.62 9.79
CA GLY A 184 2.83 12.13 8.91
C GLY A 184 2.90 12.90 7.59
N LEU A 185 1.75 13.17 6.97
CA LEU A 185 1.63 13.98 5.75
C LEU A 185 2.03 15.45 5.99
N ASP A 186 1.58 16.07 7.08
CA ASP A 186 1.97 17.44 7.45
C ASP A 186 3.49 17.54 7.66
N SER A 187 4.07 16.58 8.39
CA SER A 187 5.52 16.49 8.56
C SER A 187 6.25 16.31 7.22
N LEU A 188 5.71 15.54 6.28
CA LEU A 188 6.29 15.37 4.95
C LEU A 188 6.21 16.66 4.11
N ALA A 189 5.10 17.39 4.15
CA ALA A 189 4.95 18.68 3.47
C ALA A 189 5.94 19.74 4.02
N GLY A 190 6.17 19.71 5.33
CA GLY A 190 7.10 20.60 6.04
C GLY A 190 8.58 20.24 5.88
N ASP A 191 8.92 19.02 5.43
CA ASP A 191 10.30 18.55 5.34
C ASP A 191 11.11 19.32 4.28
N ARG A 192 12.03 20.18 4.74
CA ARG A 192 12.84 21.03 3.88
C ARG A 192 13.91 20.26 3.10
N SER A 193 14.26 19.05 3.54
CA SER A 193 15.20 18.18 2.83
C SER A 193 14.53 17.42 1.68
N GLY A 194 13.19 17.37 1.68
CA GLY A 194 12.41 16.68 0.67
C GLY A 194 12.27 17.44 -0.65
N GLU A 195 12.15 16.69 -1.74
CA GLU A 195 11.86 17.20 -3.07
C GLU A 195 10.50 17.93 -3.11
N LEU A 196 10.45 19.10 -3.76
CA LEU A 196 9.27 19.97 -3.78
C LEU A 196 8.02 19.25 -4.31
N GLU A 197 8.17 18.44 -5.36
CA GLU A 197 7.03 17.75 -5.97
C GLU A 197 6.39 16.72 -5.05
N LEU A 198 7.19 15.99 -4.26
CA LEU A 198 6.64 15.08 -3.25
C LEU A 198 5.96 15.84 -2.11
N ARG A 199 6.52 16.99 -1.71
CA ARG A 199 5.92 17.85 -0.68
C ARG A 199 4.58 18.42 -1.13
N LYS A 200 4.46 18.82 -2.41
CA LYS A 200 3.18 19.23 -3.01
C LYS A 200 2.17 18.07 -3.05
N HIS A 201 2.62 16.85 -3.34
CA HIS A 201 1.77 15.66 -3.24
C HIS A 201 1.29 15.41 -1.80
N ALA A 202 2.12 15.68 -0.79
CA ALA A 202 1.69 15.60 0.61
C ALA A 202 0.62 16.65 0.95
N VAL A 203 0.75 17.88 0.42
CA VAL A 203 -0.28 18.93 0.56
C VAL A 203 -1.60 18.49 -0.10
N PHE A 204 -1.55 17.90 -1.30
CA PHE A 204 -2.74 17.32 -1.93
C PHE A 204 -3.32 16.17 -1.10
N ALA A 205 -2.49 15.25 -0.60
CA ALA A 205 -2.98 14.17 0.25
C ALA A 205 -3.67 14.69 1.52
N LEU A 206 -3.21 15.81 2.09
CA LEU A 206 -3.87 16.50 3.21
C LEU A 206 -5.25 17.06 2.83
N SER A 207 -5.46 17.52 1.59
CA SER A 207 -6.78 18.00 1.14
C SER A 207 -7.81 16.90 0.98
N GLN A 208 -7.36 15.65 0.79
CA GLN A 208 -8.23 14.47 0.71
C GLN A 208 -8.58 13.88 2.09
N ARG A 209 -8.05 14.44 3.19
CA ARG A 209 -8.36 14.01 4.56
C ARG A 209 -9.71 14.57 5.01
N PRO A 210 -10.35 13.96 6.03
CA PRO A 210 -11.52 14.55 6.69
C PRO A 210 -11.28 16.03 7.04
N PRO A 211 -12.27 16.91 6.87
CA PRO A 211 -12.07 18.36 7.03
C PRO A 211 -11.51 18.76 8.41
N ASP A 212 -11.90 18.07 9.47
CA ASP A 212 -11.41 18.29 10.84
C ASP A 212 -9.92 17.94 11.01
N GLU A 213 -9.40 17.01 10.22
CA GLU A 213 -7.97 16.64 10.19
C GLU A 213 -7.15 17.47 9.18
N GLY A 214 -7.63 17.58 7.95
CA GLY A 214 -6.87 18.12 6.81
C GLY A 214 -6.80 19.64 6.76
N VAL A 215 -7.93 20.33 6.94
CA VAL A 215 -8.02 21.80 6.83
C VAL A 215 -7.10 22.51 7.82
N PRO A 216 -6.99 22.10 9.11
CA PRO A 216 -6.03 22.72 10.03
C PRO A 216 -4.58 22.65 9.55
N ALA A 217 -4.17 21.53 8.93
CA ALA A 217 -2.83 21.38 8.38
C ALA A 217 -2.62 22.30 7.17
N LEU A 218 -3.58 22.35 6.24
CA LEU A 218 -3.53 23.24 5.09
C LEU A 218 -3.44 24.71 5.50
N VAL A 219 -4.22 25.15 6.51
CA VAL A 219 -4.16 26.51 7.05
C VAL A 219 -2.76 26.82 7.61
N ARG A 220 -2.16 25.91 8.38
CA ARG A 220 -0.77 26.09 8.87
C ARG A 220 0.23 26.25 7.73
N ILE A 221 0.13 25.40 6.72
CA ILE A 221 1.01 25.44 5.55
C ILE A 221 0.84 26.76 4.79
N ALA A 222 -0.40 27.17 4.52
CA ALA A 222 -0.70 28.41 3.83
C ALA A 222 -0.15 29.65 4.56
N ARG A 223 -0.20 29.68 5.89
CA ARG A 223 0.31 30.80 6.71
C ARG A 223 1.83 30.84 6.82
N ALA A 224 2.44 29.71 7.12
CA ALA A 224 3.79 29.70 7.71
C ALA A 224 4.81 28.87 6.94
N ASN A 225 4.43 28.14 5.89
CA ASN A 225 5.42 27.36 5.14
C ASN A 225 6.43 28.31 4.48
N PRO A 226 7.75 28.11 4.65
CA PRO A 226 8.76 28.99 4.08
C PRO A 226 8.75 28.97 2.55
N HIS A 227 8.30 27.88 1.92
CA HIS A 227 8.30 27.72 0.48
C HIS A 227 7.03 28.29 -0.15
N ALA A 228 7.16 29.32 -0.99
CA ALA A 228 6.02 30.02 -1.59
C ALA A 228 5.08 29.10 -2.37
N GLU A 229 5.64 28.18 -3.17
CA GLU A 229 4.81 27.22 -3.94
C GLU A 229 3.97 26.29 -3.05
N LEU A 230 4.44 25.95 -1.84
CA LEU A 230 3.65 25.13 -0.91
C LEU A 230 2.53 25.94 -0.27
N ARG A 231 2.78 27.22 0.06
CA ARG A 231 1.71 28.12 0.51
C ARG A 231 0.63 28.26 -0.56
N LYS A 232 1.03 28.51 -1.81
CA LYS A 232 0.13 28.60 -2.97
C LYS A 232 -0.67 27.31 -3.18
N THR A 233 -0.01 26.15 -3.10
CA THR A 233 -0.67 24.85 -3.24
C THR A 233 -1.70 24.62 -2.12
N ALA A 234 -1.37 24.97 -0.88
CA ALA A 234 -2.32 24.86 0.23
C ALA A 234 -3.51 25.80 0.08
N LEU A 235 -3.29 27.06 -0.33
CA LEU A 235 -4.36 28.02 -0.62
C LEU A 235 -5.29 27.52 -1.74
N PHE A 236 -4.73 26.92 -2.80
CA PHE A 236 -5.51 26.33 -3.88
C PHE A 236 -6.49 25.27 -3.34
N TRP A 237 -6.00 24.30 -2.56
CA TRP A 237 -6.84 23.23 -2.01
C TRP A 237 -7.82 23.72 -0.94
N LEU A 238 -7.44 24.72 -0.14
CA LEU A 238 -8.38 25.38 0.78
C LEU A 238 -9.53 26.04 0.03
N GLY A 239 -9.27 26.63 -1.14
CA GLY A 239 -10.30 27.20 -2.01
C GLY A 239 -11.28 26.18 -2.58
N GLN A 240 -10.93 24.88 -2.59
CA GLN A 240 -11.80 23.78 -3.01
C GLN A 240 -12.53 23.10 -1.84
N SER A 241 -12.20 23.45 -0.58
CA SER A 241 -12.69 22.72 0.59
C SER A 241 -14.09 23.12 1.06
N GLU A 242 -14.59 24.28 0.60
CA GLU A 242 -15.82 24.92 1.10
C GLU A 242 -15.86 25.12 2.64
N ASP A 243 -14.71 25.00 3.32
CA ASP A 243 -14.63 25.08 4.78
C ASP A 243 -14.61 26.53 5.26
N PRO A 244 -15.42 26.91 6.26
CA PRO A 244 -15.44 28.28 6.81
C PRO A 244 -14.06 28.77 7.30
N ARG A 245 -13.16 27.87 7.72
CA ARG A 245 -11.79 28.22 8.14
C ARG A 245 -10.93 28.65 6.95
N ALA A 246 -11.19 28.13 5.75
CA ALA A 246 -10.55 28.59 4.53
C ALA A 246 -10.98 30.02 4.19
N LEU A 247 -12.28 30.31 4.27
CA LEU A 247 -12.81 31.65 4.05
C LEU A 247 -12.20 32.67 5.04
N ALA A 248 -12.19 32.34 6.34
CA ALA A 248 -11.59 33.20 7.36
C ALA A 248 -10.10 33.48 7.09
N LEU A 249 -9.35 32.49 6.59
CA LEU A 249 -7.96 32.68 6.17
C LEU A 249 -7.84 33.64 4.98
N PHE A 250 -8.69 33.49 3.96
CA PHE A 250 -8.64 34.37 2.79
C PHE A 250 -9.01 35.82 3.15
N GLU A 251 -10.00 36.02 4.01
CA GLU A 251 -10.34 37.36 4.52
C GLU A 251 -9.19 38.02 5.28
N GLU A 252 -8.39 37.25 6.02
CA GLU A 252 -7.22 37.77 6.71
C GLU A 252 -6.10 38.15 5.75
N ILE A 253 -5.81 37.32 4.75
CA ILE A 253 -4.67 37.52 3.82
C ILE A 253 -4.96 38.62 2.79
N LEU A 254 -6.23 38.86 2.45
CA LEU A 254 -6.64 39.83 1.43
C LEU A 254 -6.95 41.23 1.99
N ARG A 255 -6.93 41.40 3.31
CA ARG A 255 -6.98 42.72 3.97
C ARG A 255 -5.62 43.40 3.94
#